data_AF-A0A4Y4E006-F1
#
_entry.id   AF-A0A4Y4E006-F1
#
_cell.length_a   1.000
_cell.length_b   1.000
_cell.length_c   1.000
_cell.angle_alpha   90.00
_cell.angle_beta   90.00
_cell.angle_gamma   90.00
#
_symmetry.space_group_name_H-M   'P 1'
#
loop_
_entity.id
_entity.type
_entity.pdbx_description
1 polymer ?
#
loop_
_entity_poly.entity_id
_entity_poly.type
_entity_poly.pdbx_seq_one_letter_code
_entity_poly.pdbx_strand_id
1 'polypeptide(L)'
;MNNLRRPPPDANFPARKFTHHGVEYDLMRLSPDFNAEATAFSPHKTVSVKLPVFIGSVYVEAKASVKTHGLIYVLVKDDVGEVFGIWCFIEDVIFEG
;
A
#
# COMPACT_ATOMS: atom_id res chain seq x y z
N MET A 1 19.87 -24.26 -12.24
CA MET A 1 18.84 -23.60 -11.41
C MET A 1 18.20 -22.50 -12.24
N ASN A 2 17.00 -22.73 -12.77
CA ASN A 2 16.30 -21.75 -13.61
C ASN A 2 15.72 -20.65 -12.71
N ASN A 3 16.29 -19.45 -12.81
CA ASN A 3 15.71 -18.23 -12.27
C ASN A 3 14.44 -17.91 -13.05
N LEU A 4 13.31 -18.50 -12.65
CA LEU A 4 11.97 -18.08 -13.09
C LEU A 4 11.71 -16.68 -12.54
N ARG A 5 12.27 -15.66 -13.19
CA ARG A 5 11.75 -14.29 -13.06
C ARG A 5 10.32 -14.37 -13.55
N ARG A 6 9.36 -14.28 -12.62
CA ARG A 6 7.95 -14.11 -13.00
C ARG A 6 7.90 -12.93 -13.97
N PRO A 7 7.18 -13.07 -15.10
CA PRO A 7 7.00 -11.93 -16.00
C PRO A 7 6.47 -10.75 -15.19
N PRO A 8 6.92 -9.52 -15.49
CA PRO A 8 6.32 -8.34 -14.87
C PRO A 8 4.80 -8.43 -15.07
N PRO A 9 4.01 -8.10 -14.04
CA PRO A 9 2.56 -8.14 -14.16
C PRO A 9 2.14 -7.33 -15.39
N ASP A 10 1.22 -7.90 -16.16
CA ASP A 10 0.73 -7.34 -17.41
C ASP A 10 0.41 -5.84 -17.24
N ALA A 11 0.84 -5.00 -18.18
CA ALA A 11 0.57 -3.56 -18.11
C ALA A 11 -0.94 -3.27 -18.16
N ASN A 12 -1.74 -4.24 -18.63
CA ASN A 12 -3.20 -4.19 -18.67
C ASN A 12 -3.87 -4.75 -17.40
N PHE A 13 -3.11 -5.12 -16.38
CA PHE A 13 -3.72 -5.58 -15.13
C PHE A 13 -4.40 -4.37 -14.47
N PRO A 14 -5.73 -4.38 -14.28
CA PRO A 14 -6.47 -3.20 -13.91
C PRO A 14 -5.91 -2.60 -12.61
N ALA A 15 -5.86 -1.26 -12.56
CA ALA A 15 -5.64 -0.54 -11.32
C ALA A 15 -6.68 -1.03 -10.30
N ARG A 16 -6.25 -1.26 -9.07
CA ARG A 16 -7.17 -1.68 -8.02
C ARG A 16 -7.96 -0.45 -7.60
N LYS A 17 -9.28 -0.54 -7.64
CA LYS A 17 -10.19 0.55 -7.26
C LYS A 17 -10.40 0.52 -5.74
N PHE A 18 -10.56 1.70 -5.15
CA PHE A 18 -10.78 1.89 -3.72
C PHE A 18 -11.85 2.96 -3.51
N THR A 19 -12.88 2.67 -2.73
CA THR A 19 -13.98 3.62 -2.47
C THR A 19 -13.82 4.28 -1.11
N HIS A 20 -13.71 5.61 -1.08
CA HIS A 20 -13.62 6.36 0.16
C HIS A 20 -14.38 7.68 0.12
N HIS A 21 -15.19 7.92 1.14
CA HIS A 21 -16.18 8.98 1.21
C HIS A 21 -17.05 9.06 -0.06
N GLY A 22 -17.47 7.90 -0.58
CA GLY A 22 -18.30 7.80 -1.78
C GLY A 22 -17.62 8.12 -3.11
N VAL A 23 -16.29 8.30 -3.12
CA VAL A 23 -15.48 8.53 -4.34
C VAL A 23 -14.62 7.30 -4.61
N GLU A 24 -14.56 6.89 -5.87
CA GLU A 24 -13.70 5.79 -6.31
C GLU A 24 -12.32 6.32 -6.75
N TYR A 25 -11.26 5.69 -6.26
CA TYR A 25 -9.88 6.05 -6.55
C TYR A 25 -9.14 4.86 -7.18
N ASP A 26 -8.30 5.15 -8.17
CA ASP A 26 -7.33 4.21 -8.69
C ASP A 26 -6.08 4.19 -7.79
N LEU A 27 -5.77 3.02 -7.22
CA LEU A 27 -4.60 2.81 -6.39
C LEU A 27 -3.33 2.64 -7.24
N MET A 28 -2.28 3.36 -6.88
CA MET A 28 -0.98 3.22 -7.51
C MET A 28 -0.27 1.91 -7.09
N ARG A 29 0.56 1.38 -7.99
CA ARG A 29 1.45 0.26 -7.68
C ARG A 29 2.85 0.78 -7.41
N LEU A 30 3.39 0.45 -6.24
CA LEU A 30 4.75 0.81 -5.84
C LEU A 30 5.70 -0.37 -5.99
N SER A 31 6.95 -0.07 -6.32
CA SER A 31 8.06 -1.04 -6.35
C SER A 31 8.99 -0.77 -5.18
N PRO A 32 9.55 -1.81 -4.54
CA PRO A 32 10.53 -1.63 -3.47
C PRO A 32 11.77 -0.87 -3.95
N ASP A 33 12.30 0.00 -3.10
CA ASP A 33 13.61 0.64 -3.32
C ASP A 33 14.64 0.00 -2.39
N PHE A 34 15.53 -0.81 -2.95
CA PHE A 34 16.57 -1.53 -2.20
C PHE A 34 17.62 -0.62 -1.56
N ASN A 35 17.66 0.67 -1.90
CA ASN A 35 18.53 1.66 -1.25
C ASN A 35 17.84 2.43 -0.12
N ALA A 36 16.55 2.18 0.12
CA ALA A 36 15.81 2.86 1.18
C ALA A 36 16.38 2.56 2.57
N GLU A 37 16.34 3.57 3.45
CA GLU A 37 16.84 3.44 4.82
C GLU A 37 16.05 2.40 5.63
N ALA A 38 16.74 1.77 6.59
CA ALA A 38 16.11 0.85 7.52
C ALA A 38 15.23 1.61 8.52
N THR A 39 13.93 1.35 8.47
CA THR A 39 12.93 2.00 9.33
C THR A 39 12.34 1.03 10.34
N ALA A 40 11.93 1.53 11.51
CA ALA A 40 11.22 0.74 12.50
C ALA A 40 9.86 0.26 11.95
N PHE A 41 9.44 -0.95 12.34
CA PHE A 41 8.19 -1.55 11.88
C PHE A 41 7.59 -2.42 12.98
N SER A 42 6.28 -2.28 13.18
CA SER A 42 5.52 -3.12 14.09
C SER A 42 4.33 -3.73 13.34
N PRO A 43 4.32 -5.05 13.08
CA PRO A 43 3.22 -5.68 12.36
C PRO A 43 1.93 -5.64 13.17
N HIS A 44 0.80 -5.64 12.47
CA HIS A 44 -0.56 -5.67 12.98
C HIS A 44 -1.01 -4.45 13.80
N LYS A 45 -0.17 -3.43 13.95
CA LYS A 45 -0.59 -2.14 14.52
C LYS A 45 -1.56 -1.41 13.59
N THR A 46 -2.53 -0.73 14.19
CA THR A 46 -3.33 0.29 13.51
C THR A 46 -2.43 1.47 13.18
N VAL A 47 -2.58 2.00 11.96
CA VAL A 47 -1.78 3.08 11.41
C VAL A 47 -2.70 4.04 10.64
N SER A 48 -2.32 5.31 10.59
CA SER A 48 -2.87 6.25 9.62
C SER A 48 -1.98 6.23 8.38
N VAL A 49 -2.58 6.09 7.20
CA VAL A 49 -1.85 5.94 5.94
C VAL A 49 -2.34 6.95 4.94
N LYS A 50 -1.39 7.63 4.30
CA LYS A 50 -1.64 8.42 3.11
C LYS A 50 -1.56 7.53 1.88
N LEU A 51 -2.71 7.18 1.30
CA LEU A 51 -2.78 6.31 0.13
C LEU A 51 -2.27 7.03 -1.13
N PRO A 52 -1.37 6.40 -1.89
CA PRO A 52 -0.94 6.91 -3.19
C PRO A 52 -2.03 6.61 -4.23
N VAL A 53 -2.87 7.61 -4.49
CA VAL A 53 -3.92 7.58 -5.51
C VAL A 53 -3.54 8.50 -6.67
N PHE A 54 -4.01 8.20 -7.89
CA PHE A 54 -3.64 9.00 -9.07
C PHE A 54 -4.05 10.48 -9.00
N ILE A 55 -5.12 10.80 -8.25
CA ILE A 55 -5.72 12.14 -8.20
C ILE A 55 -5.53 12.80 -6.82
N GLY A 56 -4.34 12.64 -6.22
CA GLY A 56 -3.97 13.30 -4.97
C GLY A 56 -3.59 12.33 -3.86
N SER A 57 -4.14 12.55 -2.66
CA SER A 57 -3.81 11.71 -1.50
C SER A 57 -5.01 11.61 -0.57
N VAL A 58 -5.28 10.39 -0.12
CA VAL A 58 -6.38 10.08 0.79
C VAL A 58 -5.78 9.52 2.07
N TYR A 59 -6.20 10.04 3.23
CA TYR A 59 -5.75 9.52 4.52
C TYR A 59 -6.79 8.52 5.04
N VAL A 60 -6.33 7.32 5.39
CA VAL A 60 -7.20 6.24 5.88
C VAL A 60 -6.58 5.57 7.09
N GLU A 61 -7.43 5.02 7.94
CA GLU A 61 -6.99 4.05 8.94
C GLU A 61 -6.71 2.70 8.25
N ALA A 62 -5.60 2.06 8.61
CA ALA A 62 -5.21 0.77 8.08
C ALA A 62 -4.53 -0.08 9.16
N LYS A 63 -4.27 -1.36 8.83
CA LYS A 63 -3.42 -2.24 9.65
C LYS A 63 -2.13 -2.55 8.92
N ALA A 64 -0.99 -2.22 9.53
CA ALA A 64 0.32 -2.61 9.05
C ALA A 64 0.43 -4.15 9.07
N SER A 65 1.01 -4.77 8.03
CA SER A 65 1.05 -6.23 7.92
C SER A 65 2.47 -6.73 7.64
N VAL A 66 3.10 -6.26 6.56
CA VAL A 66 4.44 -6.69 6.14
C VAL A 66 5.24 -5.47 5.71
N LYS A 67 6.57 -5.52 5.83
CA LYS A 67 7.47 -4.48 5.33
C LYS A 67 8.44 -5.06 4.29
N THR A 68 8.84 -4.23 3.33
CA THR A 68 9.97 -4.44 2.44
C THR A 68 10.70 -3.11 2.23
N HIS A 69 11.80 -3.10 1.48
CA HIS A 69 12.66 -1.93 1.30
C HIS A 69 11.88 -0.69 0.83
N GLY A 70 11.75 0.30 1.72
CA GLY A 70 11.03 1.55 1.48
C GLY A 70 9.49 1.45 1.47
N LEU A 71 8.91 0.26 1.67
CA LEU A 71 7.46 0.06 1.61
C LEU A 71 6.88 -0.73 2.80
N ILE A 72 5.67 -0.38 3.22
CA ILE A 72 4.85 -1.19 4.13
C ILE A 72 3.57 -1.62 3.41
N TYR A 73 3.24 -2.91 3.52
CA TYR A 73 1.96 -3.47 3.13
C TYR A 73 0.96 -3.24 4.24
N VAL A 74 -0.10 -2.52 3.92
CA VAL A 74 -1.20 -2.21 4.84
C VAL A 74 -2.50 -2.83 4.35
N LEU A 75 -3.36 -3.20 5.28
CA LEU A 75 -4.71 -3.67 5.03
C LEU A 75 -5.68 -2.54 5.36
N VAL A 76 -6.44 -2.10 4.36
CA VAL A 76 -7.43 -1.02 4.45
C VAL A 76 -8.81 -1.61 4.21
N LYS A 77 -9.81 -1.16 4.95
CA LYS A 77 -11.22 -1.45 4.66
C LYS A 77 -11.85 -0.21 4.04
N ASP A 78 -12.51 -0.37 2.91
CA ASP A 78 -13.16 0.72 2.20
C ASP A 78 -14.61 0.96 2.67
N ASP A 79 -15.29 1.93 2.09
CA ASP A 79 -16.66 2.30 2.50
C ASP A 79 -17.71 1.20 2.26
N VAL A 80 -17.50 0.35 1.24
CA VAL A 80 -18.41 -0.79 0.96
C VAL A 80 -18.06 -2.02 1.80
N GLY A 81 -17.00 -1.92 2.59
CA GLY A 81 -16.54 -2.92 3.53
C GLY A 81 -15.60 -3.96 2.95
N GLU A 82 -15.12 -3.76 1.72
CA GLU A 82 -14.11 -4.60 1.11
C GLU A 82 -12.74 -4.32 1.73
N VAL A 83 -11.95 -5.37 1.93
CA VAL A 83 -10.60 -5.26 2.51
C VAL A 83 -9.56 -5.40 1.41
N PHE A 84 -8.73 -4.37 1.26
CA PHE A 84 -7.65 -4.33 0.28
C PHE A 84 -6.30 -4.30 0.96
N GLY A 85 -5.34 -4.97 0.33
CA GLY A 85 -3.95 -4.78 0.66
C GLY A 85 -3.25 -3.88 -0.35
N ILE A 86 -2.48 -2.93 0.15
CA ILE A 86 -1.74 -1.95 -0.65
C ILE A 86 -0.34 -1.75 -0.06
N TRP A 87 0.63 -1.58 -0.96
CA TRP A 87 1.97 -1.13 -0.60
C TRP A 87 2.02 0.39 -0.59
N CYS A 88 2.46 0.97 0.53
CA CYS A 88 2.63 2.40 0.73
C CYS A 88 4.09 2.71 1.07
N PHE A 89 4.55 3.92 0.73
CA PHE A 89 5.84 4.40 1.19
C PHE A 89 5.87 4.45 2.71
N ILE A 90 7.01 4.16 3.31
CA ILE A 90 7.12 4.11 4.78
C ILE A 90 6.89 5.49 5.38
N GLU A 91 7.35 6.56 4.72
CA GLU A 91 7.08 7.93 5.13
C GLU A 91 5.59 8.31 5.13
N ASP A 92 4.76 7.58 4.37
CA ASP A 92 3.32 7.80 4.29
C ASP A 92 2.53 6.96 5.32
N VAL A 93 3.21 6.16 6.15
CA VAL A 93 2.60 5.32 7.20
C VAL A 93 2.95 5.86 8.58
N ILE A 94 1.95 6.39 9.26
CA ILE A 94 2.07 6.96 10.61
C ILE A 94 1.57 5.91 11.61
N PHE A 95 2.49 5.40 12.43
CA PHE A 95 2.12 4.54 13.56
C PHE A 95 1.61 5.40 14.71
N GLU A 96 0.39 5.11 15.17
CA GLU A 96 -0.11 5.71 16.41
C GLU A 96 0.70 5.16 17.59
N GLY A 97 1.16 6.08 18.46
CA GLY A 97 2.06 5.83 19.58
C GLY A 97 1.47 4.93 20.65
#